data_AF-A0A434ESP5-F1
#
_entry.id   AF-A0A434ESP5-F1
#
_cell.length_a   1.000
_cell.length_b   1.000
_cell.length_c   1.000
_cell.angle_alpha   90.00
_cell.angle_beta   90.00
_cell.angle_gamma   90.00
#
_symmetry.space_group_name_H-M   'P 1'
#
loop_
_entity.id
_entity.type
_entity.pdbx_description
1 polymer ?
#
loop_
_entity_poly.entity_id
_entity_poly.type
_entity_poly.pdbx_seq_one_letter_code
_entity_poly.pdbx_strand_id
1 'polypeptide(L)'
;MFLSVFDLFKIGIGPSSSHTMGPMTAARRFLDEILAGDWPRPAGVKVDRIGASLHGSLAYTGIGHGSDRAVILGLAGQTPQTVDPDEADGIVARIGAEKRISPPGHPTYRFDPAKDLVLDRKTPLTGHANGMAFYAYDASDRLLLKRIYYSIGGGFVVSEEELQRMKAKGSVTTEGRRVPYPFKNAVEMLAMAAKSGLSIAEMKRVNEEKHMSREELDAGLDAIWS
;
A
#
# COMPACT_ATOMS: atom_id res chain seq x y z
N MET A 1 -0.17 0.36 20.40
CA MET A 1 0.30 0.56 19.02
C MET A 1 1.21 1.77 19.04
N PHE A 2 2.46 1.63 18.62
CA PHE A 2 3.31 2.77 18.32
C PHE A 2 3.07 3.17 16.86
N LEU A 3 2.65 4.42 16.63
CA LEU A 3 2.59 5.03 15.30
C LEU A 3 3.80 5.94 15.18
N SER A 4 4.65 5.71 14.19
CA SER A 4 5.80 6.57 13.91
C SER A 4 5.36 7.93 13.37
N VAL A 5 6.21 8.95 13.46
CA VAL A 5 6.04 10.22 12.72
C VAL A 5 5.98 9.96 11.22
N PHE A 6 6.74 9.00 10.71
CA PHE A 6 6.73 8.59 9.30
C PHE A 6 5.49 7.76 8.90
N ASP A 7 4.71 7.29 9.87
CA ASP A 7 3.40 6.71 9.62
C ASP A 7 2.34 7.79 9.37
N LEU A 8 2.56 9.00 9.89
CA LEU A 8 1.66 10.15 9.78
C LEU A 8 2.03 11.04 8.59
N PHE A 9 3.31 11.36 8.45
CA PHE A 9 3.84 12.21 7.40
C PHE A 9 4.60 11.34 6.39
N LYS A 10 3.99 11.16 5.22
CA LYS A 10 4.53 10.32 4.14
C LYS A 10 4.74 11.16 2.90
N ILE A 11 5.96 11.13 2.37
CA ILE A 11 6.24 11.59 1.01
C ILE A 11 5.49 10.68 0.04
N GLY A 12 4.87 11.27 -0.97
CA GLY A 12 3.95 10.56 -1.81
C GLY A 12 3.43 11.38 -2.99
N ILE A 13 2.67 10.71 -3.86
CA ILE A 13 1.97 11.34 -4.97
C ILE A 13 0.49 11.59 -4.63
N GLY A 14 0.02 12.79 -4.99
CA GLY A 14 -1.38 13.17 -4.88
C GLY A 14 -2.27 12.57 -5.98
N PRO A 15 -3.60 12.82 -5.95
CA PRO A 15 -4.28 13.75 -5.04
C PRO A 15 -4.76 13.12 -3.72
N SER A 16 -4.64 11.80 -3.53
CA SER A 16 -5.27 11.13 -2.38
C SER A 16 -4.44 9.98 -1.80
N SER A 17 -4.21 9.98 -0.49
CA SER A 17 -3.51 8.86 0.16
C SER A 17 -4.31 7.56 0.10
N SER A 18 -5.64 7.60 0.19
CA SER A 18 -6.46 6.38 0.16
C SER A 18 -6.76 5.89 -1.26
N HIS A 19 -6.83 6.80 -2.23
CA HIS A 19 -7.20 6.48 -3.62
C HIS A 19 -6.00 6.45 -4.58
N THR A 20 -4.85 6.98 -4.20
CA THR A 20 -3.64 6.97 -5.04
C THR A 20 -2.53 6.15 -4.38
N MET A 21 -2.07 6.54 -3.19
CA MET A 21 -0.97 5.85 -2.51
C MET A 21 -1.32 4.40 -2.16
N GLY A 22 -2.53 4.18 -1.63
CA GLY A 22 -3.02 2.86 -1.25
C GLY A 22 -3.05 1.88 -2.43
N PRO A 23 -3.74 2.18 -3.55
CA PRO A 23 -3.79 1.28 -4.70
C PRO A 23 -2.44 0.97 -5.32
N MET A 24 -1.55 1.95 -5.40
CA MET A 24 -0.18 1.75 -5.90
C MET A 24 0.64 0.84 -4.97
N THR A 25 0.50 1.01 -3.65
CA THR A 25 1.13 0.14 -2.64
C THR A 25 0.57 -1.29 -2.71
N ALA A 26 -0.75 -1.46 -2.88
CA ALA A 26 -1.38 -2.76 -3.00
C ALA A 26 -0.89 -3.52 -4.25
N ALA A 27 -0.78 -2.82 -5.37
CA ALA A 27 -0.24 -3.37 -6.62
C ALA A 27 1.22 -3.84 -6.46
N ARG A 28 2.07 -3.05 -5.78
CA ARG A 28 3.46 -3.45 -5.49
C ARG A 28 3.53 -4.69 -4.60
N ARG A 29 2.73 -4.74 -3.53
CA ARG A 29 2.65 -5.92 -2.63
C ARG A 29 2.25 -7.19 -3.40
N PHE A 30 1.33 -7.06 -4.36
CA PHE A 30 0.91 -8.16 -5.20
C PHE A 30 2.04 -8.65 -6.13
N LEU A 31 2.79 -7.74 -6.74
CA LEU A 31 3.99 -8.08 -7.52
C LEU A 31 5.02 -8.80 -6.64
N ASP A 32 5.31 -8.29 -5.45
CA ASP A 32 6.29 -8.89 -4.55
C ASP A 32 5.91 -10.35 -4.21
N GLU A 33 4.62 -10.63 -4.01
CA GLU A 33 4.13 -11.99 -3.77
C GLU A 33 4.29 -12.90 -5.00
N ILE A 34 3.99 -12.39 -6.21
CA ILE A 34 4.25 -13.12 -7.46
C ILE A 34 5.74 -13.49 -7.56
N LEU A 35 6.62 -12.52 -7.31
CA LEU A 35 8.07 -12.67 -7.45
C LEU A 35 8.66 -13.63 -6.43
N ALA A 36 8.29 -13.48 -5.15
CA ALA A 36 8.70 -14.36 -4.06
C ALA A 36 8.29 -15.81 -4.35
N GLY A 37 7.12 -15.97 -4.97
CA GLY A 37 6.62 -17.27 -5.42
C GLY A 37 6.17 -18.20 -4.30
N ASP A 38 6.06 -17.68 -3.08
CA ASP A 38 5.56 -18.38 -1.89
C ASP A 38 4.02 -18.36 -1.85
N TRP A 39 3.40 -18.96 -2.87
CA TRP A 39 1.95 -19.13 -2.95
C TRP A 39 1.59 -20.42 -3.69
N PRO A 40 0.46 -21.07 -3.36
CA PRO A 40 0.09 -22.36 -3.93
C PRO A 40 -0.10 -22.27 -5.46
N ARG A 41 0.67 -23.04 -6.23
CA ARG A 41 0.53 -23.11 -7.69
C ARG A 41 0.95 -24.46 -8.26
N PRO A 42 0.41 -24.86 -9.43
CA PRO A 42 0.88 -26.05 -10.12
C PRO A 42 2.36 -25.93 -10.49
N ALA A 43 3.09 -27.05 -10.40
CA ALA A 43 4.52 -27.08 -10.74
C ALA A 43 4.75 -26.68 -12.20
N GLY A 44 5.77 -25.85 -12.43
CA GLY A 44 6.18 -25.40 -13.77
C GLY A 44 5.27 -24.33 -14.42
N VAL A 45 4.17 -23.93 -13.76
CA VAL A 45 3.29 -22.88 -14.29
C VAL A 45 3.81 -21.50 -13.93
N LYS A 46 3.83 -20.60 -14.92
CA LYS A 46 4.27 -19.21 -14.80
C LYS A 46 3.08 -18.26 -14.96
N VAL A 47 3.17 -17.11 -14.30
CA VAL A 47 2.27 -15.98 -14.53
C VAL A 47 2.59 -15.37 -15.89
N ASP A 48 1.56 -15.14 -16.70
CA ASP A 48 1.65 -14.56 -18.04
C ASP A 48 0.77 -13.31 -18.19
N ARG A 49 -0.38 -13.26 -17.51
CA ARG A 49 -1.26 -12.08 -17.48
C ARG A 49 -1.57 -11.68 -16.04
N ILE A 50 -1.63 -10.39 -15.79
CA ILE A 50 -2.10 -9.85 -14.52
C ILE A 50 -3.35 -8.99 -14.74
N GLY A 51 -4.11 -8.74 -13.68
CA GLY A 51 -5.27 -7.87 -13.72
C GLY A 51 -5.64 -7.37 -12.34
N ALA A 52 -6.54 -6.39 -12.29
CA ALA A 52 -7.06 -5.84 -11.06
C ALA A 52 -8.51 -5.39 -11.22
N SER A 53 -9.23 -5.32 -10.11
CA SER A 53 -10.52 -4.66 -10.03
C SER A 53 -10.60 -3.76 -8.81
N LEU A 54 -11.14 -2.57 -9.02
CA LEU A 54 -11.43 -1.58 -7.99
C LEU A 54 -12.90 -1.72 -7.60
N HIS A 55 -13.18 -1.71 -6.30
CA HIS A 55 -14.50 -1.94 -5.74
C HIS A 55 -14.92 -0.82 -4.79
N GLY A 56 -16.23 -0.72 -4.55
CA GLY A 56 -16.80 0.26 -3.61
C GLY A 56 -16.39 1.69 -3.98
N SER A 57 -15.99 2.51 -3.00
CA SER A 57 -15.62 3.91 -3.23
C SER A 57 -14.54 4.07 -4.29
N LEU A 58 -13.54 3.18 -4.33
CA LEU A 58 -12.48 3.21 -5.36
C LEU A 58 -13.03 3.05 -6.78
N ALA A 59 -14.10 2.28 -6.98
CA ALA A 59 -14.71 2.10 -8.30
C ALA A 59 -15.53 3.32 -8.76
N TYR A 60 -16.10 4.06 -7.80
CA TYR A 60 -16.92 5.24 -8.08
C TYR A 60 -16.07 6.49 -8.33
N THR A 61 -15.02 6.70 -7.52
CA THR A 61 -14.17 7.89 -7.59
C THR A 61 -12.86 7.64 -8.33
N GLY A 62 -12.61 6.40 -8.78
CA GLY A 62 -11.32 5.97 -9.31
C GLY A 62 -10.75 6.82 -10.44
N ILE A 63 -11.57 7.22 -11.42
CA ILE A 63 -11.12 8.07 -12.53
C ILE A 63 -10.79 9.49 -12.04
N GLY A 64 -11.62 10.06 -11.17
CA GLY A 64 -11.44 11.43 -10.67
C GLY A 64 -10.28 11.57 -9.68
N HIS A 65 -9.92 10.50 -8.97
CA HIS A 65 -8.83 10.47 -8.00
C HIS A 65 -7.56 9.77 -8.52
N GLY A 66 -7.57 9.31 -9.78
CA GLY A 66 -6.44 8.60 -10.40
C GLY A 66 -6.13 7.23 -9.80
N SER A 67 -7.11 6.54 -9.20
CA SER A 67 -6.92 5.20 -8.63
C SER A 67 -6.58 4.16 -9.71
N ASP A 68 -7.14 4.33 -10.90
CA ASP A 68 -6.83 3.51 -12.06
C ASP A 68 -5.36 3.66 -12.47
N ARG A 69 -4.92 4.90 -12.66
CA ARG A 69 -3.52 5.26 -12.92
C ARG A 69 -2.60 4.74 -11.83
N ALA A 70 -2.98 4.90 -10.56
CA ALA A 70 -2.20 4.43 -9.42
C ALA A 70 -1.97 2.92 -9.43
N VAL A 71 -3.01 2.13 -9.78
CA VAL A 71 -2.85 0.67 -9.95
C VAL A 71 -1.90 0.36 -11.10
N ILE A 72 -2.04 1.04 -12.24
CA ILE A 72 -1.17 0.82 -13.41
C ILE A 72 0.30 1.11 -13.05
N LEU A 73 0.56 2.26 -12.41
CA LEU A 73 1.90 2.65 -11.96
C LEU A 73 2.48 1.64 -10.95
N GLY A 74 1.68 1.21 -9.98
CA GLY A 74 2.11 0.21 -9.00
C GLY A 74 2.42 -1.15 -9.63
N LEU A 75 1.61 -1.58 -10.60
CA LEU A 75 1.87 -2.80 -11.39
C LEU A 75 3.05 -2.64 -12.36
N ALA A 76 3.45 -1.41 -12.69
CA ALA A 76 4.70 -1.11 -13.40
C ALA A 76 5.91 -1.11 -12.46
N GLY A 77 5.70 -1.38 -11.18
CA GLY A 77 6.74 -1.45 -10.15
C GLY A 77 7.09 -0.10 -9.53
N GLN A 78 6.38 0.97 -9.88
CA GLN A 78 6.56 2.28 -9.27
C GLN A 78 6.03 2.27 -7.83
N THR A 79 6.64 3.07 -6.94
CA THR A 79 6.14 3.28 -5.58
C THR A 79 5.68 4.71 -5.40
N PRO A 80 4.70 4.98 -4.52
CA PRO A 80 4.23 6.34 -4.35
C PRO A 80 5.31 7.32 -3.89
N GLN A 81 6.35 6.83 -3.19
CA GLN A 81 7.48 7.61 -2.69
C GLN A 81 8.50 7.95 -3.79
N THR A 82 8.63 7.09 -4.81
CA THR A 82 9.72 7.16 -5.79
C THR A 82 9.25 7.42 -7.21
N VAL A 83 7.95 7.42 -7.46
CA VAL A 83 7.41 7.72 -8.78
C VAL A 83 7.71 9.17 -9.12
N ASP A 84 8.29 9.39 -10.30
CA ASP A 84 8.41 10.72 -10.87
C ASP A 84 7.03 11.16 -11.40
N PRO A 85 6.42 12.22 -10.85
CA PRO A 85 5.11 12.69 -11.29
C PRO A 85 5.09 13.10 -12.77
N ASP A 86 6.21 13.58 -13.31
CA ASP A 86 6.30 14.06 -14.69
C ASP A 86 6.34 12.88 -15.70
N GLU A 87 6.87 11.73 -15.27
CA GLU A 87 6.91 10.50 -16.09
C GLU A 87 5.65 9.63 -15.94
N ALA A 88 4.84 9.87 -14.92
CA ALA A 88 3.70 9.01 -14.57
C ALA A 88 2.70 8.86 -15.73
N ASP A 89 2.37 9.96 -16.42
CA ASP A 89 1.47 9.94 -17.57
C ASP A 89 2.06 9.17 -18.76
N GLY A 90 3.36 9.33 -19.01
CA GLY A 90 4.08 8.61 -20.08
C GLY A 90 4.08 7.09 -19.85
N ILE A 91 4.28 6.65 -18.61
CA ILE A 91 4.24 5.23 -18.23
C ILE A 91 2.85 4.64 -18.51
N VAL A 92 1.79 5.31 -18.05
CA VAL A 92 0.40 4.85 -18.23
C VAL A 92 0.04 4.78 -19.72
N ALA A 93 0.38 5.82 -20.50
CA ALA A 93 0.11 5.87 -21.93
C ALA A 93 0.81 4.73 -22.69
N ARG A 94 2.08 4.47 -22.38
CA ARG A 94 2.86 3.38 -22.98
C ARG A 94 2.22 2.02 -22.70
N ILE A 95 1.85 1.75 -21.44
CA ILE A 95 1.19 0.48 -21.07
C ILE A 95 -0.16 0.33 -21.79
N GLY A 96 -0.93 1.41 -21.91
CA GLY A 96 -2.19 1.41 -22.66
C GLY A 96 -2.01 1.06 -24.14
N ALA A 97 -0.94 1.55 -24.77
CA ALA A 97 -0.63 1.27 -26.18
C ALA A 97 -0.07 -0.14 -26.39
N GLU A 98 0.89 -0.56 -25.56
CA GLU A 98 1.61 -1.83 -25.70
C GLU A 98 0.81 -3.03 -25.16
N LYS A 99 -0.14 -2.79 -24.26
CA LYS A 99 -0.93 -3.82 -23.57
C LYS A 99 -0.06 -4.84 -22.83
N ARG A 100 1.07 -4.36 -22.34
CA ARG A 100 2.09 -5.12 -21.61
C ARG A 100 2.65 -4.28 -20.50
N ILE A 101 3.15 -4.96 -19.48
CA ILE A 101 3.77 -4.32 -18.32
C ILE A 101 5.00 -5.11 -17.91
N SER A 102 6.10 -4.39 -17.67
CA SER A 102 7.42 -4.99 -17.40
C SER A 102 8.01 -4.39 -16.12
N PRO A 103 7.47 -4.75 -14.94
CA PRO A 103 8.01 -4.23 -13.69
C PRO A 103 9.45 -4.70 -13.46
N PRO A 104 10.33 -3.89 -12.86
CA PRO A 104 11.70 -4.29 -12.56
C PRO A 104 11.77 -5.59 -11.74
N GLY A 105 12.63 -6.52 -12.17
CA GLY A 105 12.78 -7.84 -11.53
C GLY A 105 11.76 -8.89 -11.95
N HIS A 106 10.77 -8.54 -12.76
CA HIS A 106 9.74 -9.46 -13.27
C HIS A 106 9.93 -9.75 -14.77
N PRO A 107 9.37 -10.88 -15.27
CA PRO A 107 9.08 -11.01 -16.68
C PRO A 107 8.01 -9.99 -17.10
N THR A 108 7.92 -9.72 -18.40
CA THR A 108 6.81 -8.95 -18.97
C THR A 108 5.50 -9.73 -18.86
N TYR A 109 4.44 -9.07 -18.37
CA TYR A 109 3.09 -9.61 -18.32
C TYR A 109 2.21 -8.99 -19.41
N ARG A 110 1.26 -9.77 -19.93
CA ARG A 110 0.10 -9.21 -20.62
C ARG A 110 -0.74 -8.40 -19.63
N PHE A 111 -1.14 -7.21 -20.05
CA PHE A 111 -2.02 -6.34 -19.29
C PHE A 111 -2.62 -5.28 -20.23
N ASP A 112 -3.87 -5.46 -20.63
CA ASP A 112 -4.66 -4.47 -21.37
C ASP A 112 -5.51 -3.68 -20.36
N PRO A 113 -5.17 -2.43 -20.00
CA PRO A 113 -5.90 -1.68 -18.97
C PRO A 113 -7.40 -1.61 -19.21
N ALA A 114 -7.87 -1.61 -20.47
CA ALA A 114 -9.29 -1.54 -20.79
C ALA A 114 -10.06 -2.83 -20.45
N LYS A 115 -9.37 -3.97 -20.33
CA LYS A 115 -9.96 -5.29 -20.03
C LYS A 115 -9.56 -5.82 -18.66
N ASP A 116 -8.31 -5.59 -18.29
CA ASP A 116 -7.66 -6.18 -17.13
C ASP A 116 -7.71 -5.26 -15.90
N LEU A 117 -8.16 -4.00 -16.04
CA LEU A 117 -8.43 -3.10 -14.91
C LEU A 117 -9.92 -2.72 -14.87
N VAL A 118 -10.68 -3.39 -14.01
CA VAL A 118 -12.14 -3.24 -13.95
C VAL A 118 -12.56 -2.31 -12.81
N LEU A 119 -13.35 -1.29 -13.12
CA LEU A 119 -14.05 -0.49 -12.11
C LEU A 119 -15.38 -1.15 -11.75
N ASP A 120 -15.37 -2.05 -10.77
CA ASP A 120 -16.55 -2.81 -10.34
C ASP A 120 -17.37 -2.04 -9.29
N ARG A 121 -18.36 -1.31 -9.81
CA ARG A 121 -19.33 -0.54 -9.00
C ARG A 121 -20.48 -1.40 -8.46
N LYS A 122 -20.61 -2.66 -8.89
CA LYS A 122 -21.76 -3.51 -8.56
C LYS A 122 -21.47 -4.43 -7.38
N THR A 123 -20.23 -4.87 -7.25
CA THR A 123 -19.83 -5.84 -6.22
C THR A 123 -18.92 -5.17 -5.20
N PRO A 124 -19.45 -4.67 -4.07
CA PRO A 124 -18.60 -4.20 -2.98
C PRO A 124 -17.90 -5.38 -2.30
N LEU A 125 -16.67 -5.15 -1.83
CA LEU A 125 -15.95 -6.10 -0.99
C LEU A 125 -16.27 -5.82 0.49
N THR A 126 -16.47 -6.87 1.28
CA THR A 126 -17.06 -6.78 2.63
C THR A 126 -16.11 -6.24 3.70
N GLY A 127 -14.79 -6.27 3.47
CA GLY A 127 -13.81 -5.84 4.45
C GLY A 127 -13.76 -4.33 4.67
N HIS A 128 -13.78 -3.53 3.60
CA HIS A 128 -13.70 -2.07 3.62
C HIS A 128 -14.20 -1.48 2.29
N ALA A 129 -14.70 -0.24 2.31
CA ALA A 129 -15.25 0.43 1.12
C ALA A 129 -14.22 0.66 0.00
N ASN A 130 -12.96 0.90 0.35
CA ASN A 130 -11.86 1.01 -0.61
C ASN A 130 -11.24 -0.37 -0.88
N GLY A 131 -11.98 -1.23 -1.57
CA GLY A 131 -11.57 -2.60 -1.87
C GLY A 131 -10.89 -2.74 -3.23
N MET A 132 -9.89 -3.61 -3.30
CA MET A 132 -9.16 -3.95 -4.53
C MET A 132 -8.96 -5.45 -4.61
N ALA A 133 -9.14 -6.04 -5.78
CA ALA A 133 -8.72 -7.40 -6.04
C ALA A 133 -7.68 -7.43 -7.16
N PHE A 134 -6.64 -8.23 -6.99
CA PHE A 134 -5.59 -8.45 -7.97
C PHE A 134 -5.57 -9.91 -8.38
N TYR A 135 -5.22 -10.15 -9.64
CA TYR A 135 -5.33 -11.44 -10.30
C TYR A 135 -4.07 -11.74 -11.09
N ALA A 136 -3.59 -12.98 -11.02
CA ALA A 136 -2.53 -13.50 -11.88
C ALA A 136 -3.04 -14.74 -12.60
N TYR A 137 -2.75 -14.83 -13.89
CA TYR A 137 -3.21 -15.90 -14.78
C TYR A 137 -2.02 -16.52 -15.52
N ASP A 138 -2.17 -17.78 -15.92
CA ASP A 138 -1.23 -18.43 -16.85
C ASP A 138 -1.49 -18.04 -18.32
N ALA A 139 -0.68 -18.59 -19.22
CA ALA A 139 -0.77 -18.34 -20.66
C ALA A 139 -2.07 -18.87 -21.30
N SER A 140 -2.83 -19.72 -20.61
CA SER A 140 -4.14 -20.22 -21.02
C SER A 140 -5.28 -19.47 -20.33
N ASP A 141 -5.00 -18.30 -19.74
CA ASP A 141 -5.92 -17.46 -18.99
C ASP A 141 -6.58 -18.16 -17.78
N ARG A 142 -5.97 -19.21 -17.22
CA ARG A 142 -6.42 -19.83 -15.98
C ARG A 142 -5.94 -19.02 -14.79
N LEU A 143 -6.84 -18.76 -13.84
CA LEU A 143 -6.52 -18.02 -12.62
C LEU A 143 -5.56 -18.83 -11.74
N LEU A 144 -4.42 -18.25 -11.41
CA LEU A 144 -3.41 -18.83 -10.53
C LEU A 144 -3.45 -18.23 -9.12
N LEU A 145 -3.60 -16.91 -9.05
CA LEU A 145 -3.54 -16.17 -7.79
C LEU A 145 -4.63 -15.09 -7.79
N LYS A 146 -5.34 -14.99 -6.67
CA LYS A 146 -6.22 -13.85 -6.35
C LYS A 146 -5.85 -13.31 -4.98
N ARG A 147 -5.70 -11.99 -4.89
CA ARG A 147 -5.47 -11.29 -3.62
C ARG A 147 -6.41 -10.12 -3.49
N ILE A 148 -6.96 -9.96 -2.29
CA ILE A 148 -7.81 -8.83 -1.95
C ILE A 148 -7.06 -7.94 -0.98
N TYR A 149 -7.05 -6.64 -1.26
CA TYR A 149 -6.47 -5.62 -0.40
C TYR A 149 -7.49 -4.51 -0.14
N TYR A 150 -7.30 -3.85 1.00
CA TYR A 150 -8.10 -2.73 1.44
C TYR A 150 -7.22 -1.54 1.76
N SER A 151 -7.53 -0.39 1.16
CA SER A 151 -6.89 0.89 1.51
C SER A 151 -7.66 1.54 2.66
N ILE A 152 -7.08 1.47 3.87
CA ILE A 152 -7.77 1.82 5.13
C ILE A 152 -7.47 3.25 5.64
N GLY A 153 -6.82 4.07 4.81
CA GLY A 153 -6.50 5.47 5.14
C GLY A 153 -5.01 5.70 5.41
N GLY A 154 -4.53 6.94 5.26
CA GLY A 154 -3.11 7.30 5.47
C GLY A 154 -2.10 6.57 4.56
N GLY A 155 -2.56 6.05 3.41
CA GLY A 155 -1.77 5.20 2.51
C GLY A 155 -1.52 3.78 3.03
N PHE A 156 -2.14 3.39 4.15
CA PHE A 156 -2.04 2.01 4.66
C PHE A 156 -2.92 1.05 3.88
N VAL A 157 -2.34 -0.11 3.59
CA VAL A 157 -3.00 -1.21 2.88
C VAL A 157 -2.90 -2.47 3.72
N VAL A 158 -4.03 -3.15 3.88
CA VAL A 158 -4.10 -4.46 4.52
C VAL A 158 -4.69 -5.48 3.55
N SER A 159 -4.19 -6.71 3.55
CA SER A 159 -4.83 -7.81 2.82
C SER A 159 -6.12 -8.24 3.53
N GLU A 160 -6.98 -8.97 2.83
CA GLU A 160 -8.17 -9.56 3.44
C GLU A 160 -7.80 -10.48 4.62
N GLU A 161 -6.76 -11.30 4.47
CA GLU A 161 -6.29 -12.19 5.52
C GLU A 161 -5.73 -11.41 6.73
N GLU A 162 -5.00 -10.32 6.50
CA GLU A 162 -4.55 -9.40 7.55
C GLU A 162 -5.74 -8.80 8.29
N LEU A 163 -6.73 -8.30 7.56
CA LEU A 163 -7.93 -7.70 8.15
C LEU A 163 -8.75 -8.71 8.97
N GLN A 164 -8.89 -9.95 8.50
CA GLN A 164 -9.57 -11.00 9.26
C GLN A 164 -8.81 -11.35 10.54
N ARG A 165 -7.48 -11.45 10.50
CA ARG A 165 -6.66 -11.64 11.70
C ARG A 165 -6.82 -10.50 12.71
N MET A 166 -6.89 -9.25 12.23
CA MET A 166 -7.12 -8.08 13.10
C MET A 166 -8.50 -8.12 13.77
N LYS A 167 -9.55 -8.49 13.03
CA LYS A 167 -10.92 -8.62 13.57
C LYS A 167 -11.01 -9.73 14.61
N ALA A 168 -10.38 -10.88 14.38
CA ALA A 168 -10.34 -12.00 15.33
C ALA A 168 -9.57 -11.67 16.62
N LYS A 169 -8.57 -10.78 16.56
CA LYS A 169 -7.77 -10.35 17.72
C LYS A 169 -8.31 -9.10 18.44
N GLY A 170 -9.40 -8.47 17.97
CA GLY A 170 -10.11 -7.42 18.69
C GLY A 170 -9.53 -5.99 18.63
N SER A 171 -8.54 -5.71 17.79
CA SER A 171 -8.24 -4.38 17.19
C SER A 171 -7.01 -4.51 16.29
N VAL A 172 -6.69 -3.45 15.54
CA VAL A 172 -5.39 -3.28 14.89
C VAL A 172 -4.31 -3.22 15.96
N THR A 173 -3.80 -4.38 16.37
CA THR A 173 -2.53 -4.44 17.07
C THR A 173 -1.44 -4.47 16.00
N THR A 174 -0.75 -3.34 15.82
CA THR A 174 0.68 -3.42 15.55
C THR A 174 1.35 -3.99 16.81
N GLU A 175 1.12 -5.29 17.04
CA GLU A 175 1.94 -6.12 17.90
C GLU A 175 3.35 -6.04 17.33
N GLY A 176 4.22 -5.19 17.89
CA GLY A 176 5.61 -5.18 17.43
C GLY A 176 6.53 -4.13 18.03
N ARG A 177 6.03 -2.94 18.37
CA ARG A 177 6.91 -1.83 18.77
C ARG A 177 6.63 -1.37 20.20
N ARG A 178 7.24 -2.08 21.16
CA ARG A 178 7.30 -1.61 22.56
C ARG A 178 8.23 -0.40 22.60
N VAL A 179 7.70 0.74 23.02
CA VAL A 179 8.44 2.00 23.13
C VAL A 179 8.53 2.46 24.59
N PRO A 180 9.55 3.26 24.96
CA PRO A 180 9.74 3.71 26.33
C PRO A 180 8.59 4.52 26.93
N TYR A 181 7.91 5.35 26.12
CA TYR A 181 6.82 6.24 26.56
C TYR A 181 5.51 5.97 25.78
N PRO A 182 4.81 4.85 26.03
CA PRO A 182 3.57 4.52 25.34
C PRO A 182 2.35 5.19 26.00
N PHE A 183 1.58 6.00 25.26
CA PHE A 183 0.32 6.61 25.73
C PHE A 183 -0.85 6.27 24.81
N LYS A 184 -2.05 6.16 25.39
CA LYS A 184 -3.33 5.96 24.67
C LYS A 184 -4.22 7.20 24.66
N ASN A 185 -3.97 8.14 25.57
CA ASN A 185 -4.75 9.35 25.73
C ASN A 185 -3.87 10.49 26.24
N ALA A 186 -4.41 11.72 26.20
CA ALA A 186 -3.68 12.92 26.61
C ALA A 186 -3.28 12.90 28.10
N VAL A 187 -4.10 12.29 28.96
CA VAL A 187 -3.82 12.23 30.41
C VAL A 187 -2.57 11.40 30.69
N GLU A 188 -2.45 10.21 30.10
CA GLU A 188 -1.27 9.36 30.19
C GLU A 188 -0.02 10.05 29.64
N MET A 189 -0.15 10.72 28.48
CA MET A 189 0.93 11.45 27.84
C MET A 189 1.48 12.57 28.73
N LEU A 190 0.60 13.40 29.29
CA LEU A 190 0.98 14.51 30.17
C LEU A 190 1.58 14.02 31.49
N ALA A 191 1.04 12.94 32.06
CA ALA A 191 1.60 12.31 33.26
C ALA A 191 3.02 11.78 33.03
N MET A 192 3.29 11.16 31.88
CA MET A 192 4.63 10.70 31.52
C MET A 192 5.60 11.86 31.26
N ALA A 193 5.16 12.95 30.63
CA ALA A 193 5.96 14.16 30.45
C ALA A 193 6.39 14.73 31.81
N ALA A 194 5.43 14.92 32.73
CA ALA A 194 5.71 15.43 34.07
C ALA A 194 6.65 14.52 34.87
N LYS A 195 6.48 13.19 34.76
CA LYS A 195 7.31 12.21 35.47
C LYS A 195 8.74 12.11 34.92
N SER A 196 8.91 12.24 33.60
CA SER A 196 10.22 12.08 32.94
C SER A 196 11.02 13.38 32.88
N GLY A 197 10.37 14.53 32.98
CA GLY A 197 10.98 15.84 32.73
C GLY A 197 11.20 16.16 31.25
N LEU A 198 10.73 15.29 30.34
CA LEU A 198 10.84 15.47 28.90
C LEU A 198 9.57 16.13 28.34
N SER A 199 9.74 16.95 27.30
CA SER A 199 8.63 17.43 26.47
C SER A 199 7.99 16.28 25.68
N ILE A 200 6.80 16.52 25.12
CA ILE A 200 6.11 15.56 24.26
C ILE A 200 6.98 15.18 23.04
N ALA A 201 7.66 16.16 22.44
CA ALA A 201 8.53 15.94 21.29
C ALA A 201 9.75 15.08 21.65
N GLU A 202 10.38 15.33 22.80
CA GLU A 202 11.52 14.53 23.27
C GLU A 202 11.11 13.10 23.61
N MET A 203 9.99 12.90 24.33
CA MET A 203 9.46 11.55 24.56
C MET A 203 9.15 10.83 23.24
N LYS A 204 8.58 11.54 22.26
CA LYS A 204 8.28 10.97 20.95
C LYS A 204 9.54 10.60 20.18
N ARG A 205 10.57 11.45 20.20
CA ARG A 205 11.90 11.16 19.62
C ARG A 205 12.51 9.92 20.26
N VAL A 206 12.50 9.78 21.59
CA VAL A 206 12.99 8.57 22.28
C VAL A 206 12.22 7.31 21.85
N ASN A 207 10.92 7.44 21.58
CA ASN A 207 10.14 6.33 21.05
C ASN A 207 10.50 5.97 19.60
N GLU A 208 10.81 6.94 18.73
CA GLU A 208 11.30 6.68 17.35
C GLU A 208 12.70 6.05 17.37
N GLU A 209 13.62 6.62 18.15
CA GLU A 209 15.02 6.18 18.31
C GLU A 209 15.13 4.76 18.92
N LYS A 210 14.02 4.20 19.39
CA LYS A 210 13.93 2.78 19.77
C LYS A 210 14.00 1.84 18.55
N HIS A 211 13.65 2.32 17.37
CA HIS A 211 13.45 1.53 16.15
C HIS A 211 14.29 2.00 14.97
N MET A 212 15.01 3.11 15.10
CA MET A 212 15.94 3.67 14.11
C MET A 212 17.02 4.49 14.83
N SER A 213 18.13 4.77 14.17
CA SER A 213 19.15 5.68 14.68
C SER A 213 18.67 7.13 14.71
N ARG A 214 19.37 7.98 15.47
CA ARG A 214 19.09 9.42 15.48
C ARG A 214 19.33 10.03 14.10
N GLU A 215 20.40 9.60 13.43
CA GLU A 215 20.79 10.07 12.11
C GLU A 215 19.72 9.73 11.06
N GLU A 216 19.18 8.50 11.09
CA GLU A 216 18.08 8.10 10.21
C GLU A 216 16.79 8.88 10.49
N LEU A 217 16.49 9.14 11.78
CA LEU A 217 15.32 9.93 12.16
C LEU A 217 15.45 11.37 11.66
N ASP A 218 16.59 12.01 11.88
CA ASP A 218 16.82 13.40 11.47
C ASP A 218 16.78 13.53 9.94
N ALA A 219 17.48 12.65 9.22
CA ALA A 219 17.45 12.62 7.75
C ALA A 219 16.03 12.41 7.19
N GLY A 220 15.24 11.53 7.81
CA GLY A 220 13.86 11.30 7.39
C GLY A 220 12.94 12.50 7.66
N LEU A 221 13.14 13.21 8.78
CA LEU A 221 12.39 14.43 9.09
C LEU A 221 12.73 15.55 8.11
N ASP A 222 14.01 15.74 7.79
CA ASP A 222 14.47 16.75 6.84
C ASP A 222 13.91 16.47 5.43
N ALA A 223 13.90 15.21 5.01
CA ALA A 223 13.36 14.81 3.70
C ALA A 223 11.88 15.13 3.51
N ILE A 224 11.07 15.19 4.58
CA ILE A 224 9.66 15.59 4.49
C ILE A 224 9.53 17.10 4.20
N TRP A 225 10.52 17.89 4.64
CA TRP A 225 10.49 19.35 4.58
C TRP A 225 11.30 19.97 3.43
N SER A 226 12.08 19.17 2.71
CA SER A 226 12.82 19.55 1.49
C SER A 226 11.97 19.45 0.25
#